data_AF-A0A840NGN5-F1
#
_entry.id   AF-A0A840NGN5-F1
#
_cell.length_a   1.000
_cell.length_b   1.000
_cell.length_c   1.000
_cell.angle_alpha   90.00
_cell.angle_beta   90.00
_cell.angle_gamma   90.00
#
_symmetry.space_group_name_H-M   'P 1'
#
loop_
_entity.id
_entity.type
_entity.pdbx_description
1 polymer ?
#
loop_
_entity_poly.entity_id
_entity_poly.type
_entity_poly.pdbx_seq_one_letter_code
_entity_poly.pdbx_strand_id
1 'polypeptide(L)'
;MHGDGEAELLRELAEGVRPRGFAVYELIRDEDGGEVVDAELCVWGLDCTAQRPPGSDDAGAVFMSPHGMLGNAESAEATFEMFAMIREVRLVWL
;
A
#
# COMPACT_ATOMS: atom_id res chain seq x y z
N MET A 1 -15.56 -18.88 6.87
CA MET A 1 -14.21 -19.47 7.01
C MET A 1 -13.18 -18.50 6.42
N HIS A 2 -13.06 -17.29 6.99
CA HIS A 2 -12.11 -16.25 6.58
C HIS A 2 -11.52 -15.66 7.86
N GLY A 3 -10.34 -16.12 8.28
CA GLY A 3 -9.71 -15.63 9.51
C GLY A 3 -8.31 -16.18 9.76
N ASP A 4 -8.05 -17.43 9.34
CA ASP A 4 -6.76 -18.08 9.64
C ASP A 4 -5.64 -17.62 8.68
N GLY A 5 -5.95 -17.34 7.41
CA GLY A 5 -4.95 -16.92 6.42
C GLY A 5 -4.38 -15.51 6.63
N GLU A 6 -5.22 -14.55 7.05
CA GLU A 6 -4.76 -13.19 7.37
C GLU A 6 -3.87 -13.19 8.62
N ALA A 7 -4.21 -13.99 9.64
CA ALA A 7 -3.43 -14.09 10.86
C ALA A 7 -2.07 -14.77 10.64
N GLU A 8 -2.02 -15.83 9.83
CA GLU A 8 -0.76 -16.52 9.49
C GLU A 8 0.16 -15.60 8.67
N LEU A 9 -0.39 -14.87 7.69
CA LEU A 9 0.36 -13.89 6.90
C LEU A 9 0.92 -12.76 7.78
N LEU A 10 0.13 -12.22 8.69
CA LEU A 10 0.59 -11.19 9.63
C LEU A 10 1.69 -11.72 10.57
N ARG A 11 1.61 -12.99 10.96
CA ARG A 11 2.62 -13.65 11.80
C ARG A 11 3.92 -13.89 11.04
N GLU A 12 3.86 -14.37 9.80
CA GLU A 12 5.04 -14.53 8.94
C GLU A 12 5.73 -13.18 8.67
N LEU A 13 4.93 -12.12 8.42
CA LEU A 13 5.44 -10.76 8.29
C LEU A 13 6.10 -10.25 9.57
N ALA A 14 5.59 -10.61 10.75
CA ALA A 14 6.14 -10.18 12.04
C ALA A 14 7.40 -10.97 12.47
N GLU A 15 7.48 -12.27 12.14
CA GLU A 15 8.54 -13.16 12.60
C GLU A 15 9.77 -13.20 11.67
N GLY A 16 9.60 -12.98 10.35
CA GLY A 16 10.67 -13.20 9.36
C GLY A 16 11.05 -12.00 8.49
N VAL A 17 10.21 -10.98 8.43
CA VAL A 17 10.28 -9.94 7.40
C VAL A 17 10.38 -8.57 8.09
N ARG A 18 11.28 -7.69 7.63
CA ARG A 18 11.22 -6.27 8.00
C ARG A 18 10.60 -5.52 6.82
N PRO A 19 9.28 -5.65 6.60
CA PRO A 19 8.65 -4.98 5.48
C PRO A 19 8.78 -3.47 5.66
N ARG A 20 8.84 -2.75 4.55
CA ARG A 20 8.86 -1.30 4.56
C ARG A 20 7.42 -0.80 4.55
N GLY A 21 7.06 0.02 5.54
CA GLY A 21 5.74 0.63 5.58
C GLY A 21 5.58 1.68 4.49
N PHE A 22 4.39 1.76 3.89
CA PHE A 22 4.05 2.82 2.95
C PHE A 22 2.62 3.31 3.11
N ALA A 23 2.34 4.49 2.60
CA ALA A 23 1.01 5.08 2.48
C ALA A 23 0.85 5.83 1.16
N VAL A 24 -0.36 5.81 0.61
CA VAL A 24 -0.75 6.59 -0.56
C VAL A 24 -1.80 7.60 -0.13
N TYR A 25 -1.51 8.88 -0.36
CA TYR A 25 -2.40 9.99 -0.06
C TYR A 25 -2.92 10.62 -1.34
N GLU A 26 -4.21 10.93 -1.39
CA GLU A 26 -4.80 11.82 -2.41
C GLU A 26 -4.53 13.27 -2.01
N LEU A 27 -4.01 14.05 -2.95
CA LEU A 27 -3.74 15.47 -2.75
C LEU A 27 -4.99 16.26 -3.12
N ILE A 28 -5.54 16.99 -2.16
CA ILE A 28 -6.69 17.86 -2.38
C ILE A 28 -6.18 19.26 -2.66
N ARG A 29 -6.52 19.80 -3.82
CA ARG A 29 -6.17 21.16 -4.24
C ARG A 29 -7.31 22.13 -3.95
N ASP A 30 -6.98 23.41 -3.85
CA ASP A 30 -7.97 24.49 -3.84
C ASP A 30 -8.87 24.48 -5.11
N GLU A 31 -9.89 25.33 -5.12
CA GLU A 31 -10.85 25.41 -6.24
C GLU A 31 -10.20 25.78 -7.58
N ASP A 32 -9.04 26.43 -7.54
CA ASP A 32 -8.27 26.86 -8.72
C ASP A 32 -7.25 25.79 -9.18
N GLY A 33 -7.13 24.66 -8.45
CA GLY A 33 -6.15 23.61 -8.71
C GLY A 33 -4.69 24.02 -8.40
N GLY A 34 -4.50 25.13 -7.69
CA GLY A 34 -3.20 25.76 -7.46
C GLY A 34 -2.44 25.13 -6.30
N GLU A 35 -2.86 25.42 -5.07
CA GLU A 35 -2.19 24.93 -3.86
C GLU A 35 -2.82 23.64 -3.34
N VAL A 36 -1.99 22.73 -2.83
CA VAL A 36 -2.48 21.56 -2.07
C VAL A 36 -2.90 22.04 -0.68
N VAL A 37 -4.19 21.93 -0.40
CA VAL A 37 -4.80 22.41 0.86
C VAL A 37 -5.05 21.28 1.86
N ASP A 38 -5.14 20.03 1.39
CA ASP A 38 -5.31 18.86 2.24
C ASP A 38 -4.72 17.59 1.60
N ALA A 39 -4.62 16.52 2.38
CA ALA A 39 -4.24 15.20 1.92
C ALA A 39 -5.03 14.09 2.64
N GLU A 40 -5.73 13.26 1.87
CA GLU A 40 -6.53 12.17 2.42
C GLU A 40 -5.87 10.80 2.20
N LEU A 41 -5.85 9.96 3.24
CA LEU A 41 -5.28 8.62 3.14
C LEU A 41 -6.16 7.72 2.26
N CYS A 42 -5.65 7.31 1.11
CA CYS A 42 -6.30 6.31 0.26
C CYS A 42 -6.07 4.91 0.80
N VAL A 43 -4.80 4.53 0.94
CA VAL A 43 -4.36 3.22 1.43
C VAL A 43 -3.05 3.31 2.19
N TRP A 44 -2.80 2.35 3.06
CA TRP A 44 -1.50 2.09 3.66
C TRP A 44 -1.17 0.60 3.55
N GLY A 45 0.11 0.27 3.61
CA GLY A 45 0.52 -1.10 3.38
C GLY A 45 1.94 -1.41 3.81
N LEU A 46 2.29 -2.65 3.53
CA LEU A 46 3.60 -3.24 3.78
C LEU A 46 4.18 -3.67 2.43
N ASP A 47 5.39 -3.20 2.15
CA ASP A 47 6.18 -3.60 0.99
C ASP A 47 7.25 -4.63 1.42
N CYS A 48 7.15 -5.81 0.85
CA CYS A 48 8.00 -6.98 1.07
C CYS A 48 8.89 -7.30 -0.14
N THR A 49 8.92 -6.45 -1.16
CA THR A 49 9.62 -6.73 -2.44
C THR A 49 11.09 -7.06 -2.25
N ALA A 50 11.78 -6.35 -1.35
CA ALA A 50 13.19 -6.57 -1.05
C ALA A 50 13.50 -7.96 -0.45
N GLN A 51 12.47 -8.67 0.02
CA GLN A 51 12.60 -10.02 0.60
C GLN A 51 12.07 -11.12 -0.33
N ARG A 52 11.58 -10.78 -1.54
CA ARG A 52 11.11 -11.78 -2.50
C ARG A 52 12.29 -12.60 -3.05
N PRO A 53 12.16 -13.93 -3.11
CA PRO A 53 13.07 -14.75 -3.91
C PRO A 53 13.08 -14.26 -5.36
N PRO A 54 14.23 -14.23 -6.03
CA PRO A 54 14.28 -13.90 -7.46
C PRO A 54 13.34 -14.83 -8.26
N GLY A 55 12.39 -14.24 -8.98
CA GLY A 55 11.43 -14.99 -9.80
C GLY A 55 10.25 -15.62 -9.06
N SER A 56 10.01 -15.25 -7.78
CA SER A 56 8.74 -15.57 -7.11
C SER A 56 7.59 -14.79 -7.75
N ASP A 57 6.41 -15.40 -7.86
CA ASP A 57 5.15 -14.75 -8.28
C ASP A 57 4.31 -14.23 -7.08
N ASP A 58 4.85 -14.30 -5.86
CA ASP A 58 4.15 -13.86 -4.66
C ASP A 58 3.96 -12.34 -4.69
N ALA A 59 2.87 -11.87 -4.06
CA ALA A 59 2.63 -10.45 -3.93
C ALA A 59 3.75 -9.77 -3.14
N GLY A 60 4.30 -8.68 -3.69
CA GLY A 60 5.35 -7.91 -3.05
C GLY A 60 4.84 -6.78 -2.15
N ALA A 61 3.55 -6.46 -2.21
CA ALA A 61 2.93 -5.53 -1.28
C ALA A 61 1.52 -5.98 -0.89
N VAL A 62 1.14 -5.70 0.35
CA VAL A 62 -0.24 -5.81 0.85
C VAL A 62 -0.69 -4.45 1.36
N PHE A 63 -1.94 -4.08 1.07
CA PHE A 63 -2.44 -2.77 1.44
C PHE A 63 -3.91 -2.79 1.88
N MET A 64 -4.21 -1.86 2.78
CA MET A 64 -5.47 -1.67 3.46
C MET A 64 -5.96 -0.25 3.20
N SER A 65 -7.28 -0.11 3.17
CA SER A 65 -7.96 1.17 3.22
C SER A 65 -8.52 1.41 4.63
N PRO A 66 -9.00 2.62 4.95
CA PRO A 66 -9.70 2.89 6.21
C PRO A 66 -10.89 1.96 6.48
N HIS A 67 -11.39 1.27 5.45
CA HIS A 67 -12.54 0.36 5.51
C HIS A 67 -12.16 -1.13 5.56
N GLY A 68 -10.87 -1.47 5.55
CA GLY A 68 -10.39 -2.86 5.62
C GLY A 68 -9.36 -3.21 4.54
N MET A 69 -8.98 -4.50 4.49
CA MET A 69 -8.02 -5.02 3.51
C MET A 69 -8.58 -4.84 2.10
N LEU A 70 -7.79 -4.18 1.24
CA LEU A 70 -8.20 -3.87 -0.13
C LEU A 70 -7.60 -4.87 -1.13
N GLY A 71 -6.37 -5.32 -0.88
CA GLY A 71 -5.72 -6.31 -1.71
C GLY A 71 -4.21 -6.33 -1.60
N ASN A 72 -3.58 -6.79 -2.67
CA ASN A 72 -2.15 -6.99 -2.81
C ASN A 72 -1.68 -6.55 -4.20
N ALA A 73 -0.39 -6.26 -4.34
CA ALA A 73 0.24 -5.82 -5.57
C ALA A 73 1.68 -6.35 -5.68
N GLU A 74 2.31 -6.13 -6.82
CA GLU A 74 3.71 -6.50 -7.04
C GLU A 74 4.69 -5.68 -6.18
N SER A 75 4.38 -4.42 -5.88
CA SER A 75 5.14 -3.50 -5.01
C SER A 75 4.27 -2.34 -4.52
N ALA A 76 4.79 -1.50 -3.60
CA ALA A 76 4.13 -0.26 -3.22
C ALA A 76 4.02 0.75 -4.39
N GLU A 77 4.99 0.77 -5.30
CA GLU A 77 4.92 1.58 -6.52
C GLU A 77 3.80 1.10 -7.45
N ALA A 78 3.64 -0.22 -7.62
CA ALA A 78 2.51 -0.77 -8.38
C ALA A 78 1.17 -0.40 -7.73
N THR A 79 1.09 -0.41 -6.38
CA THR A 79 -0.07 0.14 -5.67
C THR A 79 -0.27 1.62 -5.99
N PHE A 80 0.76 2.45 -5.91
CA PHE A 80 0.68 3.87 -6.25
C PHE A 80 0.19 4.10 -7.69
N GLU A 81 0.74 3.37 -8.67
CA GLU A 81 0.35 3.49 -10.09
C GLU A 81 -1.14 3.22 -10.29
N MET A 82 -1.70 2.22 -9.59
CA MET A 82 -3.13 1.93 -9.64
C MET A 82 -4.01 3.11 -9.19
N PHE A 83 -3.62 3.81 -8.13
CA PHE A 83 -4.36 4.97 -7.63
C PHE A 83 -4.10 6.23 -8.45
N ALA A 84 -2.87 6.40 -8.96
CA ALA A 84 -2.48 7.54 -9.79
C ALA A 84 -3.23 7.60 -11.14
N MET A 85 -3.80 6.49 -11.60
CA MET A 85 -4.65 6.47 -12.80
C MET A 85 -5.95 7.26 -12.66
N ILE A 86 -6.46 7.43 -11.44
CA ILE A 86 -7.79 8.01 -11.18
C ILE A 86 -7.77 9.23 -10.27
N ARG A 87 -6.65 9.49 -9.59
CA ARG A 87 -6.50 10.52 -8.55
C ARG A 87 -5.11 11.13 -8.61
N GLU A 88 -4.97 12.39 -8.21
CA GLU A 88 -3.66 12.97 -7.94
C GLU A 88 -3.18 12.48 -6.57
N VAL A 89 -2.26 11.53 -6.55
CA VAL A 89 -1.81 10.88 -5.31
C VAL A 89 -0.31 11.02 -5.09
N ARG A 90 0.13 10.76 -3.86
CA ARG A 90 1.53 10.70 -3.45
C ARG A 90 1.82 9.46 -2.63
N LEU A 91 2.88 8.76 -3.00
CA LEU A 91 3.47 7.67 -2.20
C LEU A 91 4.39 8.23 -1.12
N VAL A 92 4.21 7.77 0.12
CA VAL A 92 5.00 8.13 1.30
C VAL A 92 5.52 6.85 1.95
N TRP A 93 6.79 6.86 2.33
CA TRP A 93 7.43 5.76 3.07
C TRP A 93 7.43 6.06 4.57
N LEU A 94 7.18 5.03 5.38
CA LEU A 94 7.06 5.11 6.85
C LEU A 94 8.27 4.50 7.57
#